data_AF-A0A447RMC0-F1
#
_entry.id   AF-A0A447RMC0-F1
#
_cell.length_a   1.000
_cell.length_b   1.000
_cell.length_c   1.000
_cell.angle_alpha   90.00
_cell.angle_beta   90.00
_cell.angle_gamma   90.00
#
_symmetry.space_group_name_H-M   'P 1'
#
loop_
_entity.id
_entity.type
_entity.pdbx_description
1 polymer ?
#
loop_
_entity_poly.entity_id
_entity_poly.type
_entity_poly.pdbx_seq_one_letter_code
_entity_poly.pdbx_strand_id
1 'polypeptide(L)'
;MKVSPASAAEARLSGKRNYLTGSAIDASHYRSRGAASHLKFNVFNVHSACTRCNRQLSGNAVEYRIRLIERIGLDRVERLETDNEPRRFDIP
;
A
#
# COMPACT_ATOMS: atom_id res chain seq x y z
N MET A 1 -8.00 24.44 45.98
CA MET A 1 -7.65 23.47 44.93
C MET A 1 -8.44 23.83 43.68
N LYS A 2 -7.80 24.43 42.68
CA LYS A 2 -8.41 24.73 41.37
C LYS A 2 -7.75 23.78 40.37
N VAL A 3 -8.54 22.90 39.75
CA VAL A 3 -8.08 22.02 38.67
C VAL A 3 -8.19 22.78 37.35
N SER A 4 -7.07 23.03 36.69
CA SER A 4 -7.03 23.58 35.34
C SER A 4 -7.30 22.48 34.33
N PRO A 5 -8.19 22.66 33.34
CA PRO A 5 -8.36 21.69 32.27
C PRO A 5 -7.12 21.74 31.36
N ALA A 6 -6.53 20.57 31.12
CA ALA A 6 -5.49 20.40 30.12
C ALA A 6 -6.08 20.76 28.75
N SER A 7 -5.53 21.80 28.14
CA SER A 7 -5.73 22.15 26.74
C SER A 7 -5.21 20.99 25.88
N ALA A 8 -6.12 20.10 25.49
CA ALA A 8 -5.85 19.12 24.45
C ALA A 8 -5.77 19.89 23.13
N ALA A 9 -4.54 20.27 22.79
CA ALA A 9 -4.20 20.99 21.58
C ALA A 9 -4.85 20.33 20.36
N GLU A 10 -5.63 21.14 19.65
CA GLU A 10 -6.07 20.94 18.28
C GLU A 10 -4.87 20.44 17.45
N ALA A 11 -4.86 19.14 17.13
CA ALA A 11 -3.91 18.59 16.19
C ALA A 11 -4.26 19.12 14.80
N ARG A 12 -3.79 20.34 14.50
CA ARG A 12 -3.83 20.93 13.17
C ARG A 12 -3.11 19.96 12.23
N LEU A 13 -3.88 19.30 11.37
CA LEU A 13 -3.39 18.61 10.19
C LEU A 13 -2.69 19.65 9.30
N SER A 14 -1.40 19.89 9.56
CA SER A 14 -0.55 20.71 8.72
C SER A 14 -0.22 19.92 7.46
N GLY A 15 -1.20 19.87 6.54
CA GLY A 15 -1.05 19.26 5.25
C GLY A 15 -0.05 20.05 4.41
N LYS A 16 1.16 19.53 4.24
CA LYS A 16 2.05 19.95 3.16
C LYS A 16 1.36 19.61 1.84
N ARG A 17 0.74 20.61 1.22
CA ARG A 17 -0.02 20.52 -0.03
C ARG A 17 0.92 20.20 -1.20
N ASN A 18 1.24 18.94 -1.40
CA ASN A 18 2.02 18.47 -2.56
C ASN A 18 1.12 18.03 -3.72
N TYR A 19 -0.06 18.64 -3.88
CA TYR A 19 -1.02 18.29 -4.95
C TYR A 19 -0.56 18.68 -6.37
N LEU A 20 0.59 19.33 -6.52
CA LEU A 20 1.18 19.69 -7.81
C LEU A 20 1.78 18.49 -8.58
N THR A 21 2.05 17.35 -7.93
CA THR A 21 2.75 16.19 -8.53
C THR A 21 1.95 14.87 -8.52
N GLY A 22 0.64 14.95 -8.21
CA GLY A 22 -0.25 13.80 -8.04
C GLY A 22 -0.70 13.62 -6.59
N SER A 23 -1.65 12.69 -6.37
CA SER A 23 -2.10 12.32 -5.02
C SER A 23 -0.93 11.80 -4.18
N ALA A 24 -0.92 12.03 -2.87
CA ALA A 24 0.13 11.56 -1.96
C ALA A 24 0.17 10.02 -1.80
N ILE A 25 -0.84 9.35 -2.36
CA ILE A 25 -1.10 7.91 -2.26
C ILE A 25 -1.40 7.39 -3.66
N ASP A 26 -0.79 6.24 -3.99
CA ASP A 26 -1.02 5.48 -5.21
C ASP A 26 -1.63 4.10 -4.86
N ALA A 27 -2.24 3.45 -5.85
CA ALA A 27 -2.45 2.00 -5.80
C ALA A 27 -1.14 1.29 -6.18
N SER A 28 -0.67 0.39 -5.32
CA SER A 28 0.59 -0.33 -5.49
C SER A 28 0.37 -1.84 -5.49
N HIS A 29 0.99 -2.52 -6.46
CA HIS A 29 1.02 -3.98 -6.55
C HIS A 29 2.21 -4.53 -5.78
N TYR A 30 2.00 -5.49 -4.87
CA TYR A 30 3.11 -6.18 -4.18
C TYR A 30 3.95 -6.99 -5.16
N ARG A 31 3.31 -7.85 -5.95
CA ARG A 31 3.87 -8.51 -7.14
C ARG A 31 3.46 -7.69 -8.36
N SER A 32 4.44 -7.03 -9.01
CA SER A 32 4.17 -6.08 -10.10
C SER A 32 3.41 -6.71 -11.27
N ARG A 33 2.66 -5.90 -12.03
CA ARG A 33 1.93 -6.40 -13.22
C ARG A 33 2.83 -7.04 -14.28
N GLY A 34 4.10 -6.61 -14.36
CA GLY A 34 5.08 -7.18 -15.27
C GLY A 34 5.64 -8.52 -14.78
N ALA A 35 5.84 -8.67 -13.47
CA ALA A 35 6.35 -9.91 -12.87
C ALA A 35 5.28 -10.98 -12.64
N ALA A 36 4.03 -10.57 -12.41
CA ALA A 36 2.92 -11.47 -12.09
C ALA A 36 1.61 -10.93 -12.70
N SER A 37 1.50 -11.00 -14.03
CA SER A 37 0.33 -10.49 -14.76
C SER A 37 -0.97 -11.20 -14.40
N HIS A 38 -0.89 -12.47 -13.97
CA HIS A 38 -2.00 -13.27 -13.45
C HIS A 38 -2.56 -12.75 -12.12
N LEU A 39 -1.78 -11.97 -11.36
CA LEU A 39 -2.18 -11.37 -10.08
C LEU A 39 -2.67 -9.92 -10.21
N LYS A 40 -2.78 -9.36 -11.43
CA LYS A 40 -3.09 -7.93 -11.63
C LYS A 40 -4.42 -7.46 -11.03
N PHE A 41 -5.40 -8.36 -10.92
CA PHE A 41 -6.73 -8.12 -10.35
C PHE A 41 -6.94 -8.82 -8.99
N ASN A 42 -5.89 -9.41 -8.42
CA ASN A 42 -5.99 -10.03 -7.11
C ASN A 42 -6.06 -8.93 -6.04
N VAL A 43 -7.15 -8.87 -5.28
CA VAL A 43 -7.39 -7.86 -4.24
C VAL A 43 -6.36 -7.91 -3.11
N PHE A 44 -5.76 -9.07 -2.85
CA PHE A 44 -4.68 -9.22 -1.87
C PHE A 44 -3.32 -8.77 -2.41
N ASN A 45 -3.21 -8.48 -3.71
CA ASN A 45 -1.98 -7.99 -4.31
C ASN A 45 -1.94 -6.46 -4.43
N VAL A 46 -3.06 -5.75 -4.24
CA VAL A 46 -3.18 -4.31 -4.51
C VAL A 46 -3.62 -3.53 -3.28
N HIS A 47 -2.81 -2.56 -2.87
CA HIS A 47 -3.10 -1.72 -1.70
C HIS A 47 -2.68 -0.26 -1.92
N SER A 48 -3.21 0.63 -1.09
CA SER A 48 -2.77 2.02 -1.01
C SER A 48 -1.33 2.11 -0.48
N ALA A 49 -0.43 2.79 -1.20
CA ALA A 49 0.94 3.04 -0.77
C ALA A 49 1.33 4.50 -1.01
N CYS A 50 2.32 4.99 -0.27
CA CYS A 50 2.82 6.36 -0.46
C CYS A 50 3.47 6.51 -1.85
N THR A 51 3.28 7.65 -2.51
CA THR A 51 3.82 7.89 -3.86
C THR A 51 5.34 7.74 -3.93
N ARG A 52 6.06 8.18 -2.89
CA ARG A 52 7.51 7.97 -2.74
C ARG A 52 7.86 6.47 -2.67
N CYS A 53 7.14 5.72 -1.86
CA CYS A 53 7.33 4.29 -1.65
C CYS A 53 7.13 3.53 -2.96
N ASN A 54 6.05 3.85 -3.66
CA ASN A 54 5.67 3.19 -4.90
C ASN A 54 6.60 3.56 -6.07
N ARG A 55 6.82 4.86 -6.31
CA ARG A 55 7.50 5.36 -7.52
C ARG A 55 9.01 5.50 -7.37
N GLN A 56 9.51 5.92 -6.20
CA GLN A 56 10.92 6.28 -6.01
C GLN A 56 11.72 5.16 -5.34
N LEU A 57 11.07 4.32 -4.53
CA LEU A 57 11.68 3.17 -3.84
C LEU A 57 11.31 1.84 -4.49
N SER A 58 10.86 1.85 -5.75
CA SER A 58 10.51 0.65 -6.51
C SER A 58 9.54 -0.28 -5.77
N GLY A 59 8.46 0.29 -5.21
CA GLY A 59 7.47 -0.44 -4.41
C GLY A 59 7.87 -0.70 -2.96
N ASN A 60 9.12 -0.41 -2.56
CA ASN A 60 9.64 -0.62 -1.22
C ASN A 60 9.34 -2.04 -0.69
N ALA A 61 9.67 -3.06 -1.48
CA ALA A 61 9.16 -4.43 -1.34
C ALA A 61 9.35 -5.06 0.06
N VAL A 62 10.47 -4.79 0.73
CA VAL A 62 10.75 -5.34 2.08
C VAL A 62 9.75 -4.79 3.10
N GLU A 63 9.62 -3.46 3.19
CA GLU A 63 8.65 -2.81 4.08
C GLU A 63 7.21 -3.13 3.68
N TYR A 64 6.94 -3.25 2.38
CA TYR A 64 5.63 -3.67 1.90
C TYR A 64 5.31 -5.07 2.44
N ARG A 65 6.22 -6.04 2.30
CA ARG A 65 6.02 -7.41 2.81
C ARG A 65 5.69 -7.43 4.30
N ILE A 66 6.45 -6.70 5.12
CA ILE A 66 6.24 -6.63 6.58
C ILE A 66 4.80 -6.17 6.89
N ARG A 67 4.38 -5.05 6.30
CA ARG A 67 3.02 -4.50 6.51
C ARG A 67 1.93 -5.36 5.90
N LEU A 68 2.25 -6.09 4.83
CA LEU A 68 1.31 -6.98 4.18
C LEU A 68 1.04 -8.20 5.07
N ILE A 69 2.06 -8.75 5.73
CA ILE A 69 1.89 -9.82 6.73
C ILE A 69 0.98 -9.34 7.87
N GLU A 70 1.20 -8.14 8.39
CA GLU A 70 0.34 -7.54 9.42
C GLU A 70 -1.11 -7.38 8.94
N ARG A 71 -1.30 -7.05 7.66
CA ARG A 71 -2.63 -6.75 7.09
C ARG A 71 -3.44 -7.98 6.70
N ILE A 72 -2.83 -8.95 6.03
CA ILE A 72 -3.52 -10.10 5.41
C ILE A 72 -3.06 -11.47 5.94
N GLY A 73 -2.07 -11.49 6.84
CA GLY A 73 -1.48 -12.71 7.42
C GLY A 73 -0.40 -13.33 6.54
N LEU A 74 0.54 -14.06 7.17
CA LEU A 74 1.67 -14.69 6.50
C LEU A 74 1.24 -15.65 5.38
N ASP A 75 0.28 -16.54 5.65
CA ASP A 75 -0.18 -17.54 4.68
C ASP A 75 -0.64 -16.92 3.35
N ARG A 76 -1.30 -15.76 3.39
CA ARG A 76 -1.76 -15.08 2.17
C ARG A 76 -0.61 -14.41 1.43
N VAL A 77 0.38 -13.88 2.15
CA VAL A 77 1.59 -13.31 1.56
C VAL A 77 2.38 -14.40 0.85
N GLU A 78 2.61 -15.53 1.51
CA GLU A 78 3.34 -16.65 0.91
C GLU A 78 2.62 -17.21 -0.32
N ARG A 79 1.27 -17.26 -0.30
CA ARG A 79 0.48 -17.61 -1.50
C ARG A 79 0.70 -16.64 -2.66
N LEU A 80 0.81 -15.34 -2.42
CA LEU A 80 1.11 -14.37 -3.49
C LEU A 80 2.54 -14.51 -4.03
N GLU A 81 3.47 -14.90 -3.17
CA GLU A 81 4.88 -15.10 -3.53
C GLU A 81 5.09 -16.38 -4.33
N THR A 82 4.26 -17.40 -4.09
CA THR A 82 4.38 -18.73 -4.68
C THR A 82 3.40 -19.01 -5.83
N ASP A 83 2.30 -18.27 -5.97
CA ASP A 83 1.38 -18.39 -7.11
C ASP A 83 2.06 -17.93 -8.40
N ASN A 84 2.35 -18.88 -9.28
CA ASN A 84 2.87 -18.67 -10.63
C ASN A 84 1.93 -19.24 -11.71
N GLU A 85 0.68 -19.54 -11.33
CA GLU A 85 -0.30 -20.12 -12.26
C GLU A 85 -0.79 -19.05 -13.23
N PRO A 86 -0.60 -19.24 -14.56
CA PRO A 86 -0.98 -18.24 -15.54
C PRO A 86 -2.51 -18.05 -15.58
N ARG A 87 -2.95 -16.79 -15.60
CA ARG A 87 -4.37 -16.41 -15.76
C ARG A 87 -4.48 -15.37 -16.87
N ARG A 88 -5.30 -15.67 -17.88
CA ARG A 88 -5.65 -14.72 -18.94
C ARG A 88 -6.96 -14.04 -18.58
N PHE A 89 -6.99 -12.72 -18.73
CA PHE A 89 -8.18 -11.91 -18.51
C PHE A 89 -8.46 -11.18 -19.81
N ASP A 90 -9.53 -11.59 -20.49
CA ASP A 90 -9.96 -11.07 -21.78
C ASP A 90 -11.26 -10.29 -21.62
N ILE A 91 -11.48 -9.35 -22.54
CA ILE A 91 -12.74 -8.64 -22.68
C ILE A 91 -13.49 -9.34 -23.83
N PRO A 92 -14.80 -9.63 -23.67
CA PRO A 92 -15.62 -10.23 -24.73
C PRO A 92 -15.63 -9.42 -26.03
#